data_AF-A0A959TCF1-F1
#
_entry.id   AF-A0A959TCF1-F1
#
_cell.length_a   1.000
_cell.length_b   1.000
_cell.length_c   1.000
_cell.angle_alpha   90.00
_cell.angle_beta   90.00
_cell.angle_gamma   90.00
#
_symmetry.space_group_name_H-M   'P 1'
#
loop_
_entity.id
_entity.type
_entity.pdbx_description
1 polymer ?
#
loop_
_entity_poly.entity_id
_entity_poly.type
_entity_poly.pdbx_seq_one_letter_code
_entity_poly.pdbx_strand_id
1 'polypeptide(L)'
;YERDLSRIDRRHDQELYVKLAEAELRAEFEAEVRELTISQGKVLIKLIDRETGQTSYDLVKQLRGGFQAFIWQGVARLFGNDLKDDYDPDVEDRMIEVIVQRIERGELAVKPRGPRTAKAQAKLE
;
A
#
# COMPACT_ATOMS: atom_id res chain seq x y z
N TYR A 1 -9.34 5.36 6.83
CA TYR A 1 -9.75 4.07 7.40
C TYR A 1 -9.54 4.02 8.92
N GLU A 2 -8.32 4.24 9.45
CA GLU A 2 -8.03 4.15 10.89
C GLU A 2 -8.88 5.06 11.78
N ARG A 3 -9.06 6.34 11.39
CA ARG A 3 -9.92 7.28 12.12
C ARG A 3 -11.35 6.77 12.26
N ASP A 4 -11.92 6.21 11.19
CA ASP A 4 -13.30 5.74 11.22
C ASP A 4 -13.41 4.42 12.00
N LEU A 5 -12.41 3.53 11.87
CA LEU A 5 -12.32 2.30 12.65
C LEU A 5 -12.27 2.57 14.17
N SER A 6 -11.52 3.59 14.60
CA SER A 6 -11.41 3.98 16.02
C SER A 6 -12.72 4.49 16.64
N ARG A 7 -13.71 4.83 15.80
CA ARG A 7 -15.03 5.32 16.22
C ARG A 7 -16.09 4.22 16.28
N ILE A 8 -15.74 2.99 15.93
CA ILE A 8 -16.66 1.85 15.95
C ILE A 8 -16.47 1.11 17.26
N ASP A 9 -17.50 1.07 18.10
CA ASP A 9 -17.38 0.48 19.45
C ASP A 9 -17.40 -1.05 19.45
N ARG A 10 -18.22 -1.67 18.58
CA ARG A 10 -18.40 -3.13 18.58
C ARG A 10 -17.33 -3.79 17.73
N ARG A 11 -16.68 -4.80 18.31
CA ARG A 11 -15.68 -5.64 17.61
C ARG A 11 -16.21 -6.24 16.30
N HIS A 12 -17.46 -6.70 16.27
CA HIS A 12 -18.07 -7.23 15.05
C HIS A 12 -18.17 -6.17 13.94
N ASP A 13 -18.56 -4.95 14.30
CA ASP A 13 -18.72 -3.83 13.37
C ASP A 13 -17.35 -3.35 12.88
N GLN A 14 -16.31 -3.40 13.74
CA GLN A 14 -14.91 -3.15 13.36
C GLN A 14 -14.42 -4.17 12.32
N GLU A 15 -14.65 -5.46 12.57
CA GLU A 15 -14.29 -6.54 11.63
C GLU A 15 -15.01 -6.40 10.29
N LEU A 16 -16.30 -6.03 10.31
CA LEU A 16 -17.06 -5.77 9.09
C LEU A 16 -16.51 -4.56 8.32
N TYR A 17 -16.18 -3.47 9.02
CA TYR A 17 -15.59 -2.29 8.41
C TYR A 17 -14.26 -2.59 7.73
N VAL A 18 -13.38 -3.35 8.39
CA VAL A 18 -12.10 -3.79 7.80
C VAL A 18 -12.35 -4.61 6.52
N LYS A 19 -13.26 -5.59 6.55
CA LYS A 19 -13.58 -6.40 5.37
C LYS A 19 -14.10 -5.56 4.20
N LEU A 20 -14.95 -4.56 4.48
CA LEU A 20 -15.47 -3.66 3.45
C LEU A 20 -14.37 -2.75 2.88
N ALA A 21 -13.48 -2.24 3.73
CA ALA A 21 -12.32 -1.47 3.31
C ALA A 21 -11.38 -2.30 2.42
N GLU A 22 -11.09 -3.55 2.80
CA GLU A 22 -10.28 -4.46 2.00
C GLU A 22 -10.91 -4.75 0.64
N ALA A 23 -12.22 -5.03 0.60
CA ALA A 23 -12.93 -5.28 -0.65
C ALA A 23 -12.89 -4.06 -1.60
N GLU A 24 -13.02 -2.86 -1.04
CA GLU A 24 -12.90 -1.60 -1.80
C GLU A 24 -11.50 -1.40 -2.37
N LEU A 25 -10.46 -1.51 -1.53
CA LEU A 25 -9.07 -1.37 -1.97
C LEU A 25 -8.72 -2.42 -3.03
N ARG A 26 -9.19 -3.66 -2.84
CA ARG A 26 -9.00 -4.73 -3.82
C ARG A 26 -9.64 -4.37 -5.16
N ALA A 27 -10.90 -3.94 -5.17
CA ALA A 27 -11.58 -3.56 -6.40
C ALA A 27 -10.87 -2.42 -7.15
N GLU A 28 -10.26 -1.49 -6.41
CA GLU A 28 -9.54 -0.35 -6.98
C GLU A 28 -8.15 -0.72 -7.52
N PHE A 29 -7.39 -1.55 -6.81
CA PHE A 29 -5.94 -1.71 -7.05
C PHE A 29 -5.50 -3.10 -7.50
N GLU A 30 -6.32 -4.14 -7.37
CA GLU A 30 -5.88 -5.54 -7.59
C GLU A 30 -5.29 -5.78 -8.98
N ALA A 31 -5.91 -5.24 -10.03
CA ALA A 31 -5.44 -5.46 -11.40
C ALA A 31 -4.01 -4.92 -11.61
N GLU A 32 -3.69 -3.71 -11.14
CA GLU A 32 -2.35 -3.13 -11.27
C GLU A 32 -1.33 -3.86 -10.41
N VAL A 33 -1.69 -4.18 -9.16
CA VAL A 33 -0.78 -4.86 -8.24
C VAL A 33 -0.36 -6.23 -8.79
N ARG A 34 -1.27 -6.92 -9.50
CA ARG A 34 -0.98 -8.20 -10.17
C ARG A 34 -0.04 -8.08 -11.37
N GLU A 35 0.00 -6.91 -12.01
CA GLU A 35 0.83 -6.64 -13.20
C GLU A 35 2.24 -6.17 -12.83
N LEU A 36 2.50 -5.85 -11.56
CA LEU A 36 3.83 -5.41 -11.12
C LEU A 36 4.87 -6.52 -11.29
N THR A 37 6.03 -6.13 -11.82
CA THR A 37 7.24 -6.94 -11.70
C THR A 37 7.68 -7.01 -10.24
N ILE A 38 8.58 -7.95 -9.95
CA ILE A 38 9.11 -8.12 -8.60
C ILE A 38 9.76 -6.81 -8.11
N SER A 39 10.66 -6.21 -8.90
CA SER A 39 11.33 -4.97 -8.49
C SER A 39 10.37 -3.80 -8.27
N GLN A 40 9.31 -3.68 -9.08
CA GLN A 40 8.29 -2.63 -8.88
C GLN A 40 7.46 -2.86 -7.61
N GLY A 41 7.12 -4.11 -7.31
CA GLY A 41 6.47 -4.47 -6.06
C GLY A 41 7.30 -4.06 -4.85
N LYS A 42 8.63 -4.27 -4.89
CA LYS A 42 9.54 -3.81 -3.82
C LYS A 42 9.47 -2.29 -3.62
N VAL A 43 9.55 -1.52 -4.70
CA VAL A 43 9.44 -0.05 -4.62
C VAL A 43 8.09 0.37 -4.04
N LEU A 44 6.98 -0.26 -4.46
CA LEU A 44 5.65 0.03 -3.92
C LEU A 44 5.59 -0.17 -2.39
N ILE A 45 6.15 -1.28 -1.89
CA ILE A 45 6.20 -1.56 -0.45
C ILE A 45 7.00 -0.49 0.28
N LYS A 46 8.19 -0.14 -0.23
CA LYS A 46 9.04 0.89 0.37
C LYS A 46 8.36 2.27 0.40
N LEU A 47 7.58 2.61 -0.62
CA LEU A 47 6.77 3.82 -0.62
C LEU A 47 5.63 3.78 0.39
N ILE A 48 4.98 2.62 0.60
CA ILE A 48 3.96 2.48 1.65
C ILE A 48 4.60 2.66 3.03
N ASP A 49 5.77 2.07 3.25
CA ASP A 49 6.55 2.27 4.49
C ASP A 49 6.87 3.76 4.70
N ARG A 50 7.45 4.43 3.69
CA ARG A 50 7.70 5.89 3.71
C ARG A 50 6.48 6.70 4.14
N GLU A 51 5.30 6.42 3.59
CA GLU A 51 4.08 7.19 3.85
C GLU A 51 3.40 6.87 5.19
N THR A 52 3.56 5.63 5.69
CA THR A 52 2.84 5.15 6.88
C THR A 52 3.72 5.01 8.12
N GLY A 53 5.05 5.01 7.94
CA GLY A 53 6.02 4.65 8.97
C GLY A 53 5.89 3.20 9.45
N GLN A 54 5.21 2.34 8.69
CA GLN A 54 5.03 0.93 9.01
C GLN A 54 5.98 0.09 8.19
N THR A 55 6.81 -0.68 8.90
CA THR A 55 7.81 -1.54 8.29
C THR A 55 7.19 -2.50 7.27
N SER A 56 7.98 -2.89 6.29
CA SER A 56 7.70 -4.00 5.39
C SER A 56 7.15 -5.26 6.10
N TYR A 57 7.67 -5.56 7.29
CA TYR A 57 7.23 -6.67 8.14
C TYR A 57 5.81 -6.47 8.67
N ASP A 58 5.51 -5.27 9.17
CA ASP A 58 4.20 -4.94 9.73
C ASP A 58 3.12 -4.93 8.65
N LEU A 59 3.45 -4.41 7.46
CA LEU A 59 2.57 -4.49 6.29
C LEU A 59 2.26 -5.96 5.95
N VAL A 60 3.28 -6.81 5.90
CA VAL A 60 3.10 -8.25 5.64
C VAL A 60 2.30 -8.95 6.75
N LYS A 61 2.49 -8.56 8.01
CA LYS A 61 1.76 -9.13 9.13
C LYS A 61 0.28 -8.71 9.12
N GLN A 62 0.00 -7.44 8.82
CA GLN A 62 -1.36 -6.91 8.72
C GLN A 62 -2.13 -7.54 7.56
N LEU A 63 -1.48 -7.63 6.40
CA LEU A 63 -2.10 -8.23 5.22
C LEU A 63 -2.45 -9.73 5.48
N ARG A 64 -1.69 -10.45 6.34
CA ARG A 64 -1.89 -11.89 6.62
C ARG A 64 -3.20 -12.15 7.37
N GLY A 65 -3.80 -11.10 7.96
CA GLY A 65 -5.01 -11.17 8.77
C GLY A 65 -6.33 -10.97 8.02
N GLY A 66 -6.33 -10.63 6.73
CA GLY A 66 -7.58 -10.33 6.00
C GLY A 66 -7.48 -10.20 4.47
N PHE A 67 -6.29 -9.95 3.91
CA PHE A 67 -6.12 -9.87 2.46
C PHE A 67 -6.03 -11.25 1.79
N GLN A 68 -6.75 -11.44 0.68
CA GLN A 68 -6.85 -12.71 -0.04
C GLN A 68 -5.49 -13.31 -0.44
N ALA A 69 -5.35 -14.63 -0.27
CA ALA A 69 -4.17 -15.46 -0.49
C ALA A 69 -3.49 -15.35 -1.89
N PHE A 70 -4.08 -14.61 -2.82
CA PHE A 70 -3.53 -14.42 -4.17
C PHE A 70 -2.46 -13.32 -4.22
N ILE A 71 -2.66 -12.17 -3.55
CA ILE A 71 -1.61 -11.14 -3.43
C ILE A 71 -0.41 -11.69 -2.65
N TRP A 72 -0.68 -12.56 -1.68
CA TRP A 72 0.29 -13.28 -0.86
C TRP A 72 1.37 -14.03 -1.62
N GLN A 73 1.09 -14.60 -2.81
CA GLN A 73 2.12 -15.33 -3.55
C GLN A 73 3.14 -14.40 -4.22
N GLY A 74 2.72 -13.23 -4.69
CA GLY A 74 3.62 -12.22 -5.27
C GLY A 74 4.46 -11.54 -4.19
N VAL A 75 3.78 -11.09 -3.12
CA VAL A 75 4.35 -10.54 -1.89
C VAL A 75 5.34 -11.53 -1.25
N ALA A 76 4.97 -12.77 -0.98
CA ALA A 76 5.87 -13.74 -0.35
C ALA A 76 7.12 -14.06 -1.20
N ARG A 77 7.04 -13.99 -2.55
CA ARG A 77 8.23 -14.09 -3.42
C ARG A 77 9.15 -12.86 -3.34
N LEU A 78 8.58 -11.68 -3.08
CA LEU A 78 9.34 -10.44 -2.90
C LEU A 78 10.13 -10.42 -1.59
N PHE A 79 9.54 -11.01 -0.56
CA PHE A 79 9.89 -10.77 0.83
C PHE A 79 10.90 -11.74 1.45
N GLY A 80 11.51 -12.64 0.66
CA GLY A 80 12.68 -13.46 1.02
C GLY A 80 13.20 -13.38 2.47
N ASN A 81 14.40 -12.80 2.67
CA ASN A 81 14.99 -12.58 4.00
C ASN A 81 14.94 -11.10 4.48
N ASP A 82 14.54 -10.15 3.60
CA ASP A 82 14.65 -8.69 3.82
C ASP A 82 13.40 -8.05 4.44
N LEU A 83 12.53 -8.86 5.07
CA LEU A 83 11.24 -8.39 5.60
C LEU A 83 11.33 -7.30 6.66
N LYS A 84 12.51 -7.12 7.28
CA LYS A 84 12.72 -6.19 8.39
C LYS A 84 13.45 -4.92 7.97
N ASP A 85 13.75 -4.75 6.69
CA ASP A 85 14.45 -3.56 6.23
C ASP A 85 13.43 -2.43 6.12
N ASP A 86 13.67 -1.39 6.93
CA ASP A 86 12.91 -0.15 6.95
C ASP A 86 13.28 0.72 5.74
N TYR A 87 12.40 1.64 5.37
CA TYR A 87 12.72 2.67 4.39
C TYR A 87 13.91 3.56 4.87
N ASP A 88 15.01 3.58 4.11
CA ASP A 88 16.20 4.38 4.43
C ASP A 88 16.45 5.45 3.35
N PRO A 89 15.96 6.69 3.54
CA PRO A 89 16.10 7.75 2.54
C PRO A 89 17.54 8.27 2.39
N ASP A 90 18.45 7.97 3.31
CA ASP A 90 19.81 8.51 3.31
C ASP A 90 20.82 7.55 2.66
N VAL A 91 20.55 6.24 2.73
CA VAL A 91 21.46 5.20 2.26
C VAL A 91 20.83 4.37 1.13
N GLU A 92 19.98 3.39 1.45
CA GLU A 92 19.52 2.39 0.49
C GLU A 92 18.49 2.96 -0.50
N ASP A 93 17.56 3.77 -0.01
CA ASP A 93 16.40 4.26 -0.75
C ASP A 93 16.54 5.71 -1.21
N ARG A 94 17.74 6.27 -1.09
CA ARG A 94 18.04 7.65 -1.49
C ARG A 94 17.59 8.01 -2.90
N MET A 95 17.74 7.10 -3.85
CA MET A 95 17.28 7.35 -5.22
C MET A 95 15.75 7.39 -5.33
N ILE A 96 15.05 6.55 -4.57
CA ILE A 96 13.58 6.59 -4.48
C ILE A 96 13.16 7.92 -3.87
N GLU A 97 13.77 8.32 -2.74
CA GLU A 97 13.45 9.58 -2.05
C GLU A 97 13.67 10.80 -2.98
N VAL A 98 14.80 10.85 -3.68
CA VAL A 98 15.09 11.93 -4.64
C VAL A 98 14.02 11.99 -5.73
N ILE A 99 13.59 10.85 -6.28
CA ILE A 99 12.54 10.83 -7.31
C ILE A 99 11.21 11.34 -6.75
N VAL A 100 10.81 10.86 -5.57
CA VAL A 100 9.55 11.25 -4.92
C VAL A 100 9.54 12.74 -4.61
N GLN A 101 10.60 13.28 -4.00
CA GLN A 101 10.70 14.73 -3.71
C GLN A 101 10.61 15.59 -4.97
N ARG A 102 11.21 15.14 -6.08
CA ARG A 102 11.14 15.87 -7.35
C ARG A 102 9.73 15.82 -7.95
N ILE A 103 9.00 14.73 -7.77
CA ILE A 103 7.58 14.64 -8.16
C ILE A 103 6.75 15.60 -7.29
N GLU A 104 6.93 15.58 -5.97
CA GLU A 104 6.21 16.44 -5.01
C GLU A 104 6.47 17.94 -5.25
N ARG A 105 7.69 18.30 -5.67
CA ARG A 105 8.06 19.67 -6.08
C ARG A 105 7.59 20.06 -7.49
N GLY A 106 7.03 19.12 -8.25
CA GLY A 106 6.59 19.35 -9.62
C GLY A 106 7.73 19.42 -10.66
N GLU A 107 8.95 19.02 -10.29
CA GLU A 107 10.11 18.94 -11.19
C GLU A 107 10.03 17.73 -12.14
N LEU A 108 9.37 16.65 -11.70
CA LEU A 108 9.13 15.46 -12.50
C LEU A 108 7.63 15.30 -12.78
N ALA A 109 7.27 15.37 -14.06
CA ALA A 109 5.90 15.13 -14.50
C ALA A 109 5.56 13.64 -14.40
N VAL A 110 4.47 13.34 -13.69
CA VAL A 110 3.89 11.99 -13.62
C VAL A 110 2.52 11.99 -14.27
N LYS A 111 2.19 10.88 -14.95
CA LYS A 111 0.83 10.68 -15.45
C LYS A 111 -0.07 10.37 -14.25
N PRO A 112 -1.10 11.18 -13.96
CA PRO A 112 -1.98 10.91 -12.84
C PRO A 112 -2.74 9.60 -13.07
N ARG A 113 -2.88 8.81 -12.00
CA ARG A 113 -3.74 7.63 -11.98
C ARG A 113 -5.16 8.07 -11.66
N GLY A 114 -6.08 7.85 -12.58
CA GLY A 114 -7.51 8.06 -12.34
C GLY A 114 -8.09 6.94 -11.46
N PRO A 115 -9.13 7.23 -10.66
CA PRO A 115 -9.87 6.20 -9.94
C PRO A 115 -10.55 5.24 -10.91
N ARG A 116 -10.62 3.96 -10.55
CA ARG A 116 -11.25 2.89 -11.37
C ARG A 116 -12.63 2.51 -10.87
N THR A 117 -12.92 2.76 -9.60
CA THR A 117 -14.22 2.50 -8.99
C THR A 117 -14.99 3.79 -8.76
N ALA A 118 -16.33 3.71 -8.88
CA ALA A 118 -17.21 4.84 -8.58
C ALA A 118 -17.02 5.35 -7.15
N LYS A 119 -16.71 4.46 -6.21
CA LYS A 119 -16.45 4.80 -4.81
C LYS A 119 -15.15 5.57 -4.62
N ALA A 120 -14.08 5.21 -5.35
CA ALA A 120 -12.84 5.99 -5.34
C ALA A 120 -13.02 7.36 -6.00
N GLN A 121 -13.78 7.43 -7.11
CA GLN A 121 -14.13 8.70 -7.75
C GLN A 121 -14.88 9.62 -6.79
N ALA A 122 -15.89 9.11 -6.07
CA ALA A 122 -16.67 9.87 -5.11
C ALA A 122 -15.88 10.36 -3.87
N LYS A 123 -14.67 9.83 -3.61
CA LYS A 123 -13.79 10.32 -2.53
C LYS A 123 -12.89 11.47 -2.94
N LEU A 124 -12.75 11.73 -4.24
CA LEU A 124 -11.94 12.81 -4.79
C LEU A 124 -12.75 14.12 -4.99
N GLU A 125 -14.07 14.02 -4.91
CA GLU A 125 -15.05 15.12 -4.94
C GLU A 125 -15.36 15.63 -3.53
#